data_AF-A0A4Q2Y150-F1
#
_entry.id   AF-A0A4Q2Y150-F1
#
_cell.length_a   1.000
_cell.length_b   1.000
_cell.length_c   1.000
_cell.angle_alpha   90.00
_cell.angle_beta   90.00
_cell.angle_gamma   90.00
#
_symmetry.space_group_name_H-M   'P 1'
#
loop_
_entity.id
_entity.type
_entity.pdbx_description
1 polymer ?
#
loop_
_entity_poly.entity_id
_entity_poly.type
_entity_poly.pdbx_seq_one_letter_code
_entity_poly.pdbx_strand_id
1 'polypeptide(L)'
;MSSICCIYRCGQPVKGRSNKCGAHRTALRRHGHPEQSSLTVAELEPYRSTILRIWRHSEDSAFWKTLRDRWDRQLRRAAALVSDWQRGMAVNLNQRKAAEELLKLDRNVAFQELAVMALAVYVLEMDQRHRFRDHRAFRFQLVRRARALDDLSAYKVWNQKRRAWHRVYKDFTPEAVVILSDHLGEIFAEGAFLLHDHRKVGQARIAGEAQAMSEAVKGLP
;
A
#
# COMPACT_ATOMS: atom_id res chain seq x y z
N MET A 1 15.15 -16.60 33.73
CA MET A 1 13.95 -15.73 33.73
C MET A 1 13.60 -15.37 32.28
N SER A 2 12.36 -15.62 31.86
CA SER A 2 11.89 -15.19 30.53
C SER A 2 11.59 -13.69 30.59
N SER A 3 12.23 -12.89 29.72
CA SER A 3 11.94 -11.46 29.61
C SER A 3 10.52 -11.23 29.10
N ILE A 4 9.89 -10.14 29.55
CA ILE A 4 8.56 -9.72 29.11
C ILE A 4 8.71 -8.81 27.88
N CYS A 5 7.72 -8.88 26.98
CA CYS A 5 7.67 -8.04 25.79
C CYS A 5 7.69 -6.55 26.14
N CYS A 6 8.57 -5.78 25.47
CA CYS A 6 8.75 -4.34 25.69
C CYS A 6 7.61 -3.45 25.16
N ILE A 7 6.59 -4.02 24.52
CA ILE A 7 5.42 -3.27 24.04
C ILE A 7 4.48 -3.01 25.21
N TYR A 8 4.07 -1.75 25.35
CA TYR A 8 3.20 -1.29 26.44
C TYR A 8 1.95 -2.17 26.55
N ARG A 9 1.61 -2.58 27.79
CA ARG A 9 0.47 -3.45 28.13
C ARG A 9 0.44 -4.83 27.47
N CYS A 10 1.53 -5.32 26.86
CA CYS A 10 1.53 -6.65 26.22
C CYS A 10 1.56 -7.80 27.24
N GLY A 11 2.48 -7.76 28.22
CA GLY A 11 2.65 -8.80 29.24
C GLY A 11 3.10 -10.19 28.75
N GLN A 12 3.21 -10.41 27.44
CA GLN A 12 3.54 -11.72 26.87
C GLN A 12 5.04 -12.05 26.99
N PRO A 13 5.41 -13.32 27.23
CA PRO A 13 6.80 -13.73 27.33
C PRO A 13 7.52 -13.63 25.97
N VAL A 14 8.80 -13.26 26.01
CA VAL A 14 9.68 -13.25 24.85
C VAL A 14 10.38 -14.60 24.68
N LYS A 15 10.65 -14.98 23.43
CA LYS A 15 11.42 -16.18 23.07
C LYS A 15 12.71 -15.78 22.34
N GLY A 16 13.84 -16.38 22.74
CA GLY A 16 15.16 -16.11 22.17
C GLY A 16 15.71 -14.73 22.55
N ARG A 17 16.55 -14.14 21.70
CA ARG A 17 17.26 -12.86 21.95
C ARG A 17 16.46 -11.58 21.60
N SER A 18 15.14 -11.70 21.44
CA SER A 18 14.28 -10.56 21.09
C SER A 18 13.90 -9.75 22.34
N ASN A 19 13.48 -8.50 22.17
CA ASN A 19 12.75 -7.73 23.20
C ASN A 19 11.22 -7.74 23.00
N LYS A 20 10.73 -8.36 21.92
CA LYS A 20 9.32 -8.46 21.54
C LYS A 20 8.84 -9.91 21.55
N CYS A 21 7.58 -10.13 21.95
CA CYS A 21 6.92 -11.44 21.84
C CYS A 21 6.78 -11.88 20.36
N GLY A 22 6.38 -13.14 20.14
CA GLY A 22 6.21 -13.69 18.78
C GLY A 22 5.22 -12.91 17.90
N ALA A 23 4.11 -12.46 18.49
CA ALA A 23 3.10 -11.67 17.77
C ALA A 23 3.65 -10.31 17.33
N HIS A 24 4.25 -9.55 18.25
CA HIS A 24 4.83 -8.23 17.97
C HIS A 24 6.04 -8.28 17.02
N ARG A 25 6.85 -9.34 17.07
CA ARG A 25 7.89 -9.57 16.03
C ARG A 25 7.28 -9.80 14.65
N THR A 26 6.21 -10.59 14.59
CA THR A 26 5.52 -10.88 13.35
C THR A 26 4.86 -9.64 12.78
N ALA A 27 4.21 -8.84 13.62
CA ALA A 27 3.62 -7.56 13.24
C ALA A 27 4.69 -6.59 12.72
N LEU A 28 5.80 -6.41 13.45
CA LEU A 28 6.93 -5.59 13.00
C LEU A 28 7.43 -6.03 11.61
N ARG A 29 7.59 -7.33 11.39
CA ARG A 29 8.06 -7.89 10.11
C ARG A 29 7.05 -7.74 8.97
N ARG A 30 5.74 -7.78 9.25
CA ARG A 30 4.68 -7.82 8.23
C ARG A 30 3.98 -6.48 7.99
N HIS A 31 4.06 -5.58 8.95
CA HIS A 31 3.30 -4.34 9.02
C HIS A 31 4.16 -3.12 9.35
N GLY A 32 5.47 -3.27 9.50
CA GLY A 32 6.41 -2.16 9.71
C GLY A 32 6.49 -1.64 11.14
N HIS A 33 5.45 -1.88 11.95
CA HIS A 33 5.40 -1.48 13.36
C HIS A 33 4.74 -2.59 14.20
N PRO A 34 5.15 -2.82 15.47
CA PRO A 34 4.60 -3.89 16.31
C PRO A 34 3.10 -3.75 16.58
N GLU A 35 2.61 -2.52 16.72
CA GLU A 35 1.19 -2.21 17.01
C GLU A 35 0.39 -1.80 15.77
N GLN A 36 0.95 -1.98 14.57
CA GLN A 36 0.22 -1.72 13.32
C GLN A 36 -0.67 -2.92 12.98
N SER A 37 -1.96 -2.64 12.78
CA SER A 37 -2.91 -3.60 12.20
C SER A 37 -2.84 -3.59 10.67
N SER A 38 -3.27 -4.69 10.04
CA SER A 38 -3.44 -4.75 8.59
C SER A 38 -4.48 -3.73 8.14
N LEU A 39 -4.24 -3.11 6.98
CA LEU A 39 -5.25 -2.35 6.28
C LEU A 39 -6.22 -3.31 5.58
N THR A 40 -7.52 -3.10 5.73
CA THR A 40 -8.58 -3.94 5.18
C THR A 40 -9.07 -3.42 3.82
N VAL A 41 -9.74 -4.28 3.07
CA VAL A 41 -10.36 -3.88 1.79
C VAL A 41 -11.49 -2.89 2.04
N ALA A 42 -12.30 -3.11 3.08
CA ALA A 42 -13.41 -2.23 3.45
C ALA A 42 -12.95 -0.80 3.78
N GLU A 43 -11.83 -0.64 4.49
CA GLU A 43 -11.26 0.68 4.78
C GLU A 43 -10.81 1.43 3.51
N LEU A 44 -10.35 0.70 2.49
CA LEU A 44 -9.86 1.29 1.25
C LEU A 44 -10.95 1.53 0.21
N GLU A 45 -12.08 0.83 0.30
CA GLU A 45 -13.10 0.82 -0.74
C GLU A 45 -13.66 2.21 -1.08
N PRO A 46 -13.97 3.10 -0.11
CA PRO A 46 -14.45 4.44 -0.43
C PRO A 46 -13.46 5.24 -1.28
N TYR A 47 -12.16 5.07 -1.02
CA TYR A 47 -11.07 5.74 -1.73
C TYR A 47 -10.90 5.16 -3.14
N ARG A 48 -10.86 3.82 -3.25
CA ARG A 48 -10.74 3.12 -4.53
C ARG A 48 -11.90 3.44 -5.46
N SER A 49 -13.12 3.34 -4.96
CA SER A 49 -14.34 3.65 -5.71
C SER A 49 -14.35 5.11 -6.20
N THR A 50 -13.88 6.05 -5.39
CA THR A 50 -13.78 7.47 -5.81
C THR A 50 -12.73 7.66 -6.91
N ILE A 51 -11.54 7.09 -6.74
CA ILE A 51 -10.44 7.23 -7.72
C ILE A 51 -10.81 6.54 -9.04
N LEU A 52 -11.43 5.35 -9.00
CA LEU A 52 -11.92 4.64 -10.19
C LEU A 52 -12.96 5.47 -10.95
N ARG A 53 -13.85 6.16 -10.24
CA ARG A 53 -14.83 7.04 -10.86
C ARG A 53 -14.15 8.20 -11.59
N ILE A 54 -13.20 8.86 -10.93
CA ILE A 54 -12.40 9.94 -11.55
C ILE A 54 -11.69 9.40 -12.79
N TRP A 55 -11.06 8.23 -12.69
CA TRP A 55 -10.38 7.59 -13.81
C TRP A 55 -11.32 7.41 -15.01
N ARG A 56 -12.48 6.78 -14.81
CA ARG A 56 -13.44 6.52 -15.89
C ARG A 56 -13.95 7.77 -16.60
N HIS A 57 -14.05 8.90 -15.88
CA HIS A 57 -14.45 10.17 -16.47
C HIS A 57 -13.31 10.95 -17.13
N SER A 58 -12.06 10.54 -16.93
CA SER A 58 -10.89 11.32 -17.33
C SER A 58 -9.75 10.44 -17.87
N GLU A 59 -10.08 9.29 -18.45
CA GLU A 59 -9.11 8.24 -18.79
C GLU A 59 -7.98 8.74 -19.69
N ASP A 60 -8.29 9.62 -20.65
CA ASP A 60 -7.31 10.22 -21.56
C ASP A 60 -6.55 11.42 -21.01
N SER A 61 -6.77 11.79 -19.75
CA SER A 61 -6.14 12.97 -19.14
C SER A 61 -4.62 12.84 -19.05
N ALA A 62 -3.93 13.98 -19.12
CA ALA A 62 -2.49 14.07 -18.94
C ALA A 62 -2.03 13.53 -17.57
N PHE A 63 -2.91 13.55 -16.56
CA PHE A 63 -2.64 13.04 -15.22
C PHE A 63 -2.34 11.53 -15.23
N TRP A 64 -3.23 10.70 -15.80
CA TRP A 64 -3.02 9.25 -15.84
C TRP A 64 -1.85 8.86 -16.75
N LYS A 65 -1.68 9.57 -17.88
CA LYS A 65 -0.53 9.39 -18.78
C LYS A 65 0.79 9.67 -18.06
N THR A 66 0.87 10.75 -17.29
CA THR A 66 2.06 11.07 -16.49
C THR A 66 2.38 9.98 -15.45
N LEU A 67 1.35 9.43 -14.78
CA LEU A 67 1.56 8.32 -13.85
C LEU A 67 2.05 7.05 -14.57
N ARG A 68 1.50 6.75 -15.75
CA ARG A 68 1.97 5.62 -16.58
C ARG A 68 3.41 5.82 -17.02
N ASP A 69 3.80 7.00 -17.47
CA ASP A 69 5.17 7.30 -17.90
C ASP A 69 6.17 7.16 -16.75
N ARG A 70 5.79 7.59 -15.53
CA ARG A 70 6.59 7.38 -14.31
C ARG A 70 6.72 5.90 -13.99
N TRP A 71 5.64 5.14 -14.09
CA TRP A 71 5.65 3.68 -13.91
C TRP A 71 6.59 3.00 -14.90
N ASP A 72 6.47 3.30 -16.19
CA ASP A 72 7.31 2.74 -17.25
C ASP A 72 8.80 3.06 -17.07
N ARG A 73 9.11 4.27 -16.57
CA ARG A 73 10.47 4.64 -16.22
C ARG A 73 11.04 3.77 -15.10
N GLN A 74 10.25 3.48 -14.06
CA GLN A 74 10.69 2.60 -12.98
C GLN A 74 10.84 1.15 -13.45
N LEU A 75 9.97 0.67 -14.35
CA LEU A 75 10.12 -0.67 -14.94
C LEU A 75 11.41 -0.80 -15.74
N ARG A 76 11.77 0.22 -16.55
CA ARG A 76 13.05 0.22 -17.28
C ARG A 76 14.25 0.14 -16.33
N ARG A 77 14.23 0.89 -15.22
CA ARG A 77 15.27 0.83 -14.18
C ARG A 77 15.35 -0.54 -13.52
N ALA A 78 14.19 -1.11 -13.16
CA ALA A 78 14.11 -2.43 -12.56
C ALA A 78 14.62 -3.54 -13.51
N ALA A 79 14.24 -3.47 -14.78
CA ALA A 79 14.70 -4.41 -15.82
C ALA A 79 16.21 -4.34 -16.03
N ALA A 80 16.78 -3.12 -16.09
CA ALA A 80 18.22 -2.94 -16.19
C ALA A 80 18.97 -3.56 -14.99
N LEU A 81 18.50 -3.30 -13.77
CA LEU A 81 19.10 -3.86 -12.54
C LEU A 81 19.05 -5.39 -12.50
N VAL A 82 17.93 -5.99 -12.92
CA VAL A 82 17.81 -7.46 -13.01
C VAL A 82 18.71 -8.01 -14.12
N SER A 83 18.84 -7.33 -15.24
CA SER A 83 19.74 -7.71 -16.34
C SER A 83 21.21 -7.64 -15.92
N ASP A 84 21.64 -6.62 -15.18
CA ASP A 84 22.99 -6.51 -14.63
C ASP A 84 23.32 -7.72 -13.75
N TRP A 85 22.40 -8.07 -12.84
CA TRP A 85 22.55 -9.24 -11.99
C TRP A 85 22.64 -10.55 -12.79
N GLN A 86 21.81 -10.73 -13.81
CA GLN A 86 21.84 -11.91 -14.69
C GLN A 86 23.16 -12.03 -15.47
N ARG A 87 23.83 -10.91 -15.75
CA ARG A 87 25.16 -10.86 -16.38
C ARG A 87 26.31 -11.09 -15.39
N GLY A 88 26.01 -11.39 -14.13
CA GLY A 88 27.01 -11.66 -13.09
C GLY A 88 27.53 -10.42 -12.36
N MET A 89 26.92 -9.24 -12.59
CA MET A 89 27.30 -8.02 -11.88
C MET A 89 26.81 -8.08 -10.42
N ALA A 90 27.62 -7.53 -9.51
CA ALA A 90 27.24 -7.41 -8.12
C ALA A 90 26.08 -6.40 -7.96
N VAL A 91 24.96 -6.87 -7.39
CA VAL A 91 23.75 -6.08 -7.15
C VAL A 91 23.25 -6.31 -5.73
N ASN A 92 22.75 -5.26 -5.06
CA ASN A 92 22.17 -5.38 -3.74
C ASN A 92 20.95 -6.32 -3.75
N LEU A 93 20.95 -7.33 -2.87
CA LEU A 93 19.91 -8.35 -2.81
C LEU A 93 18.50 -7.76 -2.62
N ASN A 94 18.34 -6.73 -1.79
CA ASN A 94 17.03 -6.14 -1.51
C ASN A 94 16.54 -5.25 -2.66
N GLN A 95 17.45 -4.53 -3.33
CA GLN A 95 17.13 -3.80 -4.56
C GLN A 95 16.68 -4.76 -5.66
N ARG A 96 17.40 -5.88 -5.86
CA ARG A 96 16.99 -6.92 -6.80
C ARG A 96 15.61 -7.49 -6.48
N LYS A 97 15.35 -7.84 -5.22
CA LYS A 97 14.03 -8.35 -4.80
C LYS A 97 12.92 -7.33 -5.09
N ALA A 98 13.15 -6.05 -4.81
CA ALA A 98 12.18 -4.98 -5.10
C ALA A 98 11.95 -4.82 -6.61
N ALA A 99 13.02 -4.84 -7.42
CA ALA A 99 12.94 -4.76 -8.88
C ALA A 99 12.19 -5.97 -9.48
N GLU A 100 12.52 -7.19 -9.05
CA GLU A 100 11.82 -8.41 -9.47
C GLU A 100 10.33 -8.34 -9.13
N GLU A 101 9.98 -7.86 -7.92
CA GLU A 101 8.58 -7.70 -7.51
C GLU A 101 7.86 -6.62 -8.33
N LEU A 102 8.52 -5.51 -8.67
CA LEU A 102 7.95 -4.46 -9.51
C LEU A 102 7.62 -4.98 -10.92
N LEU A 103 8.57 -5.69 -11.54
CA LEU A 103 8.38 -6.31 -12.85
C LEU A 103 7.31 -7.40 -12.82
N LYS A 104 7.19 -8.12 -11.70
CA LYS A 104 6.14 -9.11 -11.49
C LYS A 104 4.76 -8.46 -11.42
N LEU A 105 4.63 -7.34 -10.69
CA LEU A 105 3.38 -6.59 -10.60
C LEU A 105 2.92 -6.12 -11.97
N ASP A 106 3.82 -5.55 -12.78
CA ASP A 106 3.48 -5.10 -14.15
C ASP A 106 2.99 -6.25 -15.04
N ARG A 107 3.61 -7.43 -14.91
CA ARG A 107 3.21 -8.62 -15.68
C ARG A 107 1.83 -9.15 -15.31
N ASN A 108 1.48 -9.10 -14.03
CA ASN A 108 0.35 -9.85 -13.49
C ASN A 108 -0.86 -8.99 -13.13
N VAL A 109 -0.68 -7.67 -12.99
CA VAL A 109 -1.69 -6.74 -12.49
C VAL A 109 -1.83 -5.57 -13.47
N ALA A 110 -3.06 -5.27 -13.86
CA ALA A 110 -3.33 -4.12 -14.71
C ALA A 110 -2.87 -2.81 -14.03
N PHE A 111 -2.23 -1.92 -14.78
CA PHE A 111 -1.69 -0.66 -14.23
C PHE A 111 -2.76 0.18 -13.53
N GLN A 112 -3.98 0.24 -14.09
CA GLN A 112 -5.10 0.94 -13.46
C GLN A 112 -5.40 0.41 -12.06
N GLU A 113 -5.47 -0.91 -11.88
CA GLU A 113 -5.76 -1.51 -10.57
C GLU A 113 -4.68 -1.18 -9.54
N LEU A 114 -3.42 -1.26 -9.96
CA LEU A 114 -2.27 -0.94 -9.12
C LEU A 114 -2.25 0.55 -8.75
N ALA A 115 -2.44 1.44 -9.74
CA ALA A 115 -2.47 2.88 -9.54
C ALA A 115 -3.60 3.27 -8.58
N VAL A 116 -4.82 2.78 -8.81
CA VAL A 116 -5.97 3.00 -7.93
C VAL A 116 -5.68 2.54 -6.51
N MET A 117 -5.09 1.36 -6.34
CA MET A 117 -4.76 0.84 -5.01
C MET A 117 -3.70 1.68 -4.30
N ALA A 118 -2.62 2.03 -5.00
CA ALA A 118 -1.54 2.84 -4.43
C ALA A 118 -2.03 4.24 -4.03
N LEU A 119 -2.74 4.92 -4.94
CA LEU A 119 -3.34 6.23 -4.70
C LEU A 119 -4.35 6.17 -3.56
N ALA A 120 -5.20 5.14 -3.48
CA ALA A 120 -6.15 4.99 -2.38
C ALA A 120 -5.46 4.89 -1.01
N VAL A 121 -4.35 4.17 -0.91
CA VAL A 121 -3.57 4.07 0.33
C VAL A 121 -2.93 5.41 0.71
N TYR A 122 -2.37 6.15 -0.25
CA TYR A 122 -1.85 7.50 0.00
C TYR A 122 -2.94 8.47 0.46
N VAL A 123 -4.09 8.49 -0.22
CA VAL A 123 -5.14 9.43 0.14
C VAL A 123 -5.78 9.08 1.49
N LEU A 124 -5.86 7.79 1.83
CA LEU A 124 -6.24 7.37 3.18
C LEU A 124 -5.25 7.89 4.23
N GLU A 125 -3.95 7.86 3.97
CA GLU A 125 -2.94 8.40 4.89
C GLU A 125 -3.12 9.90 5.10
N MET A 126 -3.41 10.65 4.03
CA MET A 126 -3.66 12.08 4.09
C MET A 126 -4.93 12.41 4.90
N ASP A 127 -6.02 11.65 4.70
CA ASP A 127 -7.27 11.85 5.44
C ASP A 127 -7.22 11.34 6.89
N GLN A 128 -6.44 10.28 7.15
CA GLN A 128 -6.43 9.57 8.44
C GLN A 128 -4.99 9.22 8.88
N ARG A 129 -4.14 10.22 9.10
CA ARG A 129 -2.73 10.00 9.49
C ARG A 129 -2.55 9.05 10.68
N HIS A 130 -3.43 9.14 11.68
CA HIS A 130 -3.39 8.28 12.88
C HIS A 130 -3.68 6.80 12.60
N ARG A 131 -4.18 6.45 11.40
CA ARG A 131 -4.41 5.06 10.98
C ARG A 131 -3.10 4.27 10.85
N PHE A 132 -2.01 4.97 10.59
CA PHE A 132 -0.67 4.42 10.48
C PHE A 132 0.12 4.82 11.73
N ARG A 133 0.76 3.85 12.39
CA ARG A 133 1.53 4.10 13.62
C ARG A 133 2.74 4.98 13.37
N ASP A 134 3.38 4.81 12.22
CA ASP A 134 4.50 5.61 11.75
C ASP A 134 4.62 5.51 10.22
N HIS A 135 5.55 6.27 9.64
CA HIS A 135 5.79 6.26 8.20
C HIS A 135 6.25 4.87 7.70
N ARG A 136 6.96 4.11 8.53
CA ARG A 136 7.37 2.74 8.18
C ARG A 136 6.16 1.83 8.06
N ALA A 137 5.19 1.94 8.96
CA ALA A 137 3.95 1.18 8.90
C ALA A 137 3.16 1.52 7.63
N PHE A 138 3.08 2.79 7.26
CA PHE A 138 2.51 3.23 5.99
C PHE A 138 3.18 2.54 4.78
N ARG A 139 4.51 2.63 4.65
CA ARG A 139 5.28 1.98 3.57
C ARG A 139 4.97 0.48 3.46
N PHE A 140 4.89 -0.20 4.60
CA PHE A 140 4.56 -1.63 4.66
C PHE A 140 3.14 -1.93 4.20
N GLN A 141 2.15 -1.13 4.58
CA GLN A 141 0.77 -1.34 4.13
C GLN A 141 0.63 -1.04 2.63
N LEU A 142 1.27 0.02 2.11
CA LEU A 142 1.28 0.34 0.69
C LEU A 142 1.77 -0.85 -0.14
N VAL A 143 2.97 -1.34 0.15
CA VAL A 143 3.55 -2.48 -0.56
C VAL A 143 2.72 -3.74 -0.37
N ARG A 144 2.23 -4.00 0.84
CA ARG A 144 1.39 -5.18 1.10
C ARG A 144 0.10 -5.15 0.28
N ARG A 145 -0.53 -3.99 0.12
CA ARG A 145 -1.77 -3.85 -0.66
C ARG A 145 -1.51 -3.97 -2.16
N ALA A 146 -0.44 -3.35 -2.66
CA ALA A 146 0.00 -3.50 -4.06
C ALA A 146 0.27 -4.98 -4.38
N ARG A 147 1.06 -5.67 -3.55
CA ARG A 147 1.40 -7.09 -3.73
C ARG A 147 0.22 -8.04 -3.56
N ALA A 148 -0.80 -7.64 -2.81
CA ALA A 148 -2.01 -8.45 -2.64
C ALA A 148 -2.90 -8.46 -3.90
N LEU A 149 -2.65 -7.59 -4.89
CA LEU A 149 -3.33 -7.62 -6.19
C LEU A 149 -2.84 -8.78 -7.07
N ASP A 150 -1.58 -9.19 -6.91
CA ASP A 150 -1.03 -10.33 -7.65
C ASP A 150 -1.47 -11.65 -6.99
N ASP A 151 -2.51 -12.25 -7.55
CA ASP A 151 -3.11 -13.50 -7.06
C ASP A 151 -2.15 -14.71 -7.15
N LEU A 152 -1.06 -14.61 -7.93
CA LEU A 152 -0.04 -15.66 -8.11
C LEU A 152 1.05 -15.65 -7.01
N SER A 153 1.05 -14.68 -6.11
CA SER A 153 2.03 -14.57 -5.01
C SER A 153 1.80 -15.54 -3.84
N ALA A 154 0.71 -16.31 -3.87
CA ALA A 154 0.28 -17.14 -2.76
C ALA A 154 0.36 -18.64 -3.08
N TYR A 155 1.30 -19.34 -2.45
CA TYR A 155 1.21 -20.80 -2.35
C TYR A 155 0.07 -21.17 -1.41
N LYS A 156 -0.80 -22.10 -1.81
CA LYS A 156 -1.83 -22.66 -0.91
C LYS A 156 -1.15 -23.72 -0.04
N VAL A 157 -1.05 -23.46 1.25
CA VAL A 157 -0.57 -24.44 2.24
C VAL A 157 -1.78 -24.89 3.06
N TRP A 158 -1.89 -26.17 3.34
CA TRP A 158 -2.94 -26.67 4.23
C TRP A 158 -2.62 -26.28 5.68
N ASN A 159 -3.54 -25.57 6.36
CA ASN A 159 -3.41 -25.29 7.79
C ASN A 159 -4.16 -26.36 8.60
N GLN A 160 -3.42 -27.30 9.19
CA GLN A 160 -4.02 -28.38 9.98
C GLN A 160 -4.83 -27.86 11.18
N LYS A 161 -4.38 -26.77 11.84
CA LYS A 161 -5.06 -26.20 13.01
C LYS A 161 -6.38 -25.49 12.66
N ARG A 162 -6.49 -24.93 11.46
CA ARG A 162 -7.70 -24.23 10.98
C ARG A 162 -8.57 -25.08 10.05
N ARG A 163 -8.13 -26.30 9.73
CA ARG A 163 -8.74 -27.20 8.72
C ARG A 163 -9.11 -26.48 7.42
N ALA A 164 -8.22 -25.58 6.97
CA ALA A 164 -8.46 -24.73 5.81
C ALA A 164 -7.15 -24.47 5.04
N TRP A 165 -7.27 -24.31 3.72
CA TRP A 165 -6.17 -23.83 2.88
C TRP A 165 -5.86 -22.37 3.21
N HIS A 166 -4.57 -22.04 3.40
CA HIS A 166 -4.11 -20.69 3.62
C HIS A 166 -3.08 -20.26 2.58
N ARG A 167 -3.17 -19.00 2.17
CA ARG A 167 -2.21 -18.36 1.27
C ARG A 167 -0.92 -18.06 2.04
N VAL A 168 0.22 -18.57 1.56
CA VAL A 168 1.57 -18.28 2.07
C VAL A 168 2.32 -17.48 1.02
N TYR A 169 2.69 -16.26 1.39
CA TYR A 169 3.45 -15.35 0.55
C TYR A 169 4.95 -15.63 0.71
N LYS A 170 5.69 -15.58 -0.40
CA LYS A 170 7.16 -15.63 -0.36
C LYS A 170 7.67 -14.48 0.51
N ASP A 171 8.60 -14.80 1.42
CA ASP A 171 9.15 -13.82 2.36
C ASP A 171 9.81 -12.67 1.60
N PHE A 172 9.23 -11.49 1.73
CA PHE A 172 9.76 -10.23 1.22
C PHE A 172 10.42 -9.51 2.41
N THR A 173 11.70 -9.20 2.28
CA THR A 173 12.49 -8.68 3.40
C THR A 173 12.00 -7.29 3.79
N PRO A 174 12.07 -6.90 5.07
CA PRO A 174 11.72 -5.55 5.52
C PRO A 174 12.38 -4.44 4.71
N GLU A 175 13.62 -4.65 4.28
CA GLU A 175 14.37 -3.68 3.48
C GLU A 175 13.86 -3.60 2.03
N ALA A 176 13.55 -4.74 1.40
CA ALA A 176 12.96 -4.74 0.08
C ALA A 176 11.56 -4.08 0.06
N VAL A 177 10.80 -4.17 1.18
CA VAL A 177 9.56 -3.41 1.37
C VAL A 177 9.81 -1.91 1.32
N VAL A 178 10.83 -1.42 2.00
CA VAL A 178 11.14 0.02 2.01
C VAL A 178 11.51 0.48 0.60
N ILE A 179 12.41 -0.23 -0.07
CA ILE A 179 12.85 0.10 -1.44
C ILE A 179 11.67 0.08 -2.42
N LEU A 180 10.83 -0.95 -2.39
CA LEU A 180 9.65 -1.02 -3.25
C LEU A 180 8.65 0.10 -2.93
N SER A 181 8.49 0.46 -1.66
CA SER A 181 7.66 1.59 -1.28
C SER A 181 8.19 2.91 -1.80
N ASP A 182 9.51 3.09 -1.86
CA ASP A 182 10.12 4.31 -2.38
C ASP A 182 9.89 4.41 -3.91
N HIS A 183 10.02 3.31 -4.65
CA HIS A 183 9.63 3.27 -6.07
C HIS A 183 8.16 3.64 -6.27
N LEU A 184 7.24 3.08 -5.47
CA LEU A 184 5.82 3.44 -5.55
C LEU A 184 5.58 4.91 -5.20
N GLY A 185 6.35 5.47 -4.26
CA GLY A 185 6.29 6.88 -3.90
C GLY A 185 6.74 7.81 -5.02
N GLU A 186 7.84 7.50 -5.70
CA GLU A 186 8.32 8.25 -6.87
C GLU A 186 7.27 8.30 -8.00
N ILE A 187 6.41 7.29 -8.09
CA ILE A 187 5.37 7.20 -9.11
C ILE A 187 4.10 7.93 -8.65
N PHE A 188 3.58 7.60 -7.46
CA PHE A 188 2.20 7.89 -7.08
C PHE A 188 2.01 8.97 -6.01
N ALA A 189 3.03 9.32 -5.21
CA ALA A 189 2.82 10.18 -4.04
C ALA A 189 2.29 11.58 -4.41
N GLU A 190 2.91 12.22 -5.39
CA GLU A 190 2.49 13.54 -5.89
C GLU A 190 1.09 13.47 -6.54
N GLY A 191 0.84 12.42 -7.33
CA GLY A 191 -0.47 12.22 -7.93
C GLY A 191 -1.58 12.04 -6.89
N ALA A 192 -1.28 11.37 -5.77
CA ALA A 192 -2.22 11.21 -4.67
C ALA A 192 -2.53 12.55 -3.99
N PHE A 193 -1.55 13.44 -3.84
CA PHE A 193 -1.76 14.78 -3.29
C PHE A 193 -2.70 15.59 -4.17
N LEU A 194 -2.46 15.62 -5.49
CA LEU A 194 -3.32 16.32 -6.44
C LEU A 194 -4.75 15.75 -6.46
N LEU A 195 -4.90 14.43 -6.39
CA LEU A 195 -6.21 13.78 -6.30
C LEU A 195 -6.93 14.08 -4.98
N HIS A 196 -6.20 14.14 -3.87
CA HIS A 196 -6.77 14.50 -2.57
C HIS A 196 -7.31 15.92 -2.59
N ASP A 197 -6.54 16.88 -3.11
CA ASP A 197 -6.96 18.27 -3.23
C ASP A 197 -8.20 18.42 -4.14
N HIS A 198 -8.15 17.84 -5.35
CA HIS A 198 -9.28 17.81 -6.27
C HIS A 198 -10.55 17.22 -5.62
N ARG A 199 -10.41 16.15 -4.83
CA ARG A 199 -11.53 15.55 -4.09
C ARG A 199 -12.07 16.47 -3.00
N LYS A 200 -11.23 17.17 -2.24
CA LYS A 200 -11.65 18.10 -1.18
C LYS A 200 -12.40 19.29 -1.76
N VAL A 201 -11.90 19.87 -2.86
CA VAL A 201 -12.58 20.95 -3.59
C VAL A 201 -13.96 20.48 -4.08
N GLY A 202 -14.04 19.29 -4.66
CA GLY A 202 -15.32 18.72 -5.09
C GLY A 202 -16.31 18.48 -3.94
N GLN A 203 -15.83 17.98 -2.81
CA GLN A 203 -16.66 17.78 -1.60
C GLN A 203 -17.17 19.10 -1.02
N ALA A 204 -16.32 20.13 -0.97
CA ALA A 204 -16.70 21.45 -0.49
C ALA A 204 -17.79 22.08 -1.38
N ARG A 205 -17.68 21.93 -2.71
CA ARG A 205 -18.71 22.40 -3.65
C ARG A 205 -20.05 21.71 -3.43
N ILE A 206 -20.06 20.38 -3.35
CA ILE A 206 -21.30 19.60 -3.10
C ILE A 206 -21.92 19.97 -1.74
N ALA A 207 -21.10 20.16 -0.71
CA ALA A 207 -21.60 20.57 0.60
C ALA A 207 -22.23 21.97 0.59
N GLY A 208 -21.63 22.92 -0.13
CA GLY A 208 -22.20 24.26 -0.32
C GLY A 208 -23.52 24.24 -1.09
N GLU A 209 -23.60 23.46 -2.17
CA GLU A 209 -24.85 23.26 -2.94
C GLU A 209 -25.96 22.63 -2.07
N ALA A 210 -25.63 21.61 -1.28
CA ALA A 210 -26.58 20.98 -0.35
C ALA A 210 -27.05 21.94 0.75
N GLN A 211 -26.16 22.78 1.27
CA GLN A 211 -26.51 23.80 2.26
C GLN A 211 -27.45 24.85 1.66
N ALA A 212 -27.13 25.37 0.48
CA ALA A 212 -27.99 26.33 -0.23
C ALA A 212 -29.39 25.75 -0.51
N MET A 213 -29.46 24.48 -0.91
CA MET A 213 -30.73 23.78 -1.13
C MET A 213 -31.51 23.58 0.18
N SER A 214 -30.83 23.26 1.29
CA SER A 214 -31.47 23.15 2.61
C SER A 214 -32.03 24.49 3.09
N GLU A 215 -31.30 25.59 2.87
CA GLU A 215 -31.75 26.95 3.20
C GLU A 215 -32.95 27.36 2.35
N ALA A 216 -32.94 27.05 1.05
CA ALA A 216 -34.09 27.29 0.16
C ALA A 216 -35.35 26.53 0.59
N VAL A 217 -35.22 25.26 1.02
CA VAL A 217 -36.35 24.46 1.52
C VAL A 217 -36.92 25.04 2.82
N LYS A 218 -36.07 25.53 3.73
CA LYS A 218 -36.53 26.18 4.98
C LYS A 218 -37.27 27.50 4.74
N GLY A 219 -37.07 28.14 3.59
CA GLY A 219 -37.75 29.37 3.19
C GLY A 219 -39.07 29.17 2.45
N LEU A 220 -39.54 27.93 2.26
CA LEU A 220 -40.84 27.66 1.66
C LEU A 220 -41.96 27.92 2.69
N PRO A 221 -43.05 28.62 2.31
CA PRO A 221 -44.18 28.94 3.20
C PRO A 221 -45.01 27.71 3.57
#